data_AF-A0A5S4FBN1-F1
#
_entry.id   AF-A0A5S4FBN1-F1
#
_cell.length_a   1.000
_cell.length_b   1.000
_cell.length_c   1.000
_cell.angle_alpha   90.00
_cell.angle_beta   90.00
_cell.angle_gamma   90.00
#
_symmetry.space_group_name_H-M   'P 1'
#
loop_
_entity.id
_entity.type
_entity.pdbx_description
1 polymer ?
#
loop_
_entity_poly.entity_id
_entity_poly.type
_entity_poly.pdbx_seq_one_letter_code
_entity_poly.pdbx_strand_id
1 'polypeptide(L)'
;MGRSLRQWVADMLEFTDVRRRHRAAIYASRRAFLAGQDDDWAGRTLASVVGGYVAARHPDARALHKDLDDLYSTPLTADDLTGDRAQVLARVHADARAALARRRSDLGDEVAAELTRRVAIVVTDRVWREHLIALEYLSYWLTGDDPQSPRARYHQRAAALYDATVREIHESAMGYLFKLDVTVL
;
A
#
# COMPACT_ATOMS: atom_id res chain seq x y z
N MET A 1 -5.70 -8.79 40.04
CA MET A 1 -4.97 -7.57 40.48
C MET A 1 -5.16 -6.54 39.38
N GLY A 2 -6.00 -5.53 39.60
CA GLY A 2 -6.39 -4.58 38.55
C GLY A 2 -5.25 -3.62 38.17
N ARG A 3 -5.16 -3.25 36.89
CA ARG A 3 -4.21 -2.27 36.36
C ARG A 3 -4.41 -0.91 37.07
N SER A 4 -3.33 -0.22 37.45
CA SER A 4 -3.45 1.11 38.07
C SER A 4 -3.91 2.16 37.06
N LEU A 5 -4.67 3.18 37.51
CA LEU A 5 -5.10 4.31 36.66
C LEU A 5 -3.93 4.97 35.93
N ARG A 6 -2.78 5.14 36.61
CA ARG A 6 -1.56 5.69 36.01
C ARG A 6 -1.04 4.85 34.85
N GLN A 7 -1.05 3.53 35.00
CA GLN A 7 -0.60 2.61 33.95
C GLN A 7 -1.56 2.64 32.75
N TRP A 8 -2.87 2.69 33.00
CA TRP A 8 -3.89 2.84 31.97
C TRP A 8 -3.75 4.14 31.17
N VAL A 9 -3.60 5.29 31.85
CA VAL A 9 -3.39 6.59 31.18
C VAL A 9 -2.14 6.55 30.31
N ALA A 10 -1.04 6.01 30.82
CA ALA A 10 0.20 5.94 30.06
C ALA A 10 0.09 5.00 28.84
N ASP A 11 -0.66 3.90 28.91
CA ASP A 11 -0.94 3.05 27.75
C ASP A 11 -1.77 3.80 26.68
N MET A 12 -2.78 4.56 27.09
CA MET A 12 -3.62 5.37 26.18
C MET A 12 -2.83 6.49 25.47
N LEU A 13 -1.86 7.11 26.17
CA LEU A 13 -0.99 8.12 25.58
C LEU A 13 -0.11 7.52 24.48
N GLU A 14 0.48 6.34 24.72
CA GLU A 14 1.29 5.63 23.73
C GLU A 14 0.47 5.23 22.50
N PHE A 15 -0.73 4.68 22.69
CA PHE A 15 -1.60 4.30 21.57
C PHE A 15 -2.02 5.52 20.74
N THR A 16 -2.25 6.65 21.40
CA THR A 16 -2.55 7.93 20.75
C THR A 16 -1.34 8.47 20.00
N ASP A 17 -0.13 8.30 20.52
CA ASP A 17 1.11 8.72 19.88
C ASP A 17 1.36 7.98 18.56
N VAL A 18 1.20 6.65 18.56
CA VAL A 18 1.30 5.82 17.35
C VAL A 18 0.30 6.26 16.29
N ARG A 19 -0.98 6.45 16.67
CA ARG A 19 -2.02 6.95 15.77
C ARG A 19 -1.64 8.30 15.17
N ARG A 20 -1.09 9.21 15.98
CA ARG A 20 -0.63 10.53 15.51
C ARG A 20 0.50 10.40 14.49
N ARG A 21 1.50 9.54 14.74
CA ARG A 21 2.64 9.33 13.83
C ARG A 21 2.18 8.80 12.48
N HIS A 22 1.32 7.77 12.46
CA HIS A 22 0.82 7.21 11.20
C HIS A 22 -0.01 8.24 10.42
N ARG A 23 -0.88 9.00 11.12
CA ARG A 23 -1.68 10.08 10.52
C ARG A 23 -0.78 11.16 9.91
N ALA A 24 0.29 11.54 10.60
CA ALA A 24 1.23 12.54 10.12
C ALA A 24 1.91 12.09 8.81
N ALA A 25 2.31 10.82 8.72
CA ALA A 25 2.92 10.24 7.52
C ALA A 25 1.95 10.23 6.33
N ILE A 26 0.72 9.75 6.52
CA ILE A 26 -0.31 9.74 5.48
C ILE A 26 -0.64 11.16 4.99
N TYR A 27 -0.78 12.12 5.90
CA TYR A 27 -1.06 13.50 5.51
C TYR A 27 0.13 14.21 4.85
N ALA A 28 1.36 13.83 5.17
CA ALA A 28 2.52 14.33 4.45
C ALA A 28 2.48 13.89 2.98
N SER A 29 2.22 12.60 2.74
CA SER A 29 2.03 12.05 1.38
C SER A 29 0.89 12.77 0.64
N ARG A 30 -0.28 12.90 1.26
CA ARG A 30 -1.44 13.60 0.67
C ARG A 30 -1.13 15.06 0.30
N ARG A 31 -0.39 15.79 1.15
CA ARG A 31 0.03 17.17 0.85
C ARG A 31 0.99 17.23 -0.34
N ALA A 32 1.92 16.30 -0.45
CA ALA A 32 2.85 16.24 -1.59
C ALA A 32 2.10 16.05 -2.92
N PHE A 33 1.07 15.20 -2.96
CA PHE A 33 0.22 15.04 -4.15
C PHE A 33 -0.56 16.29 -4.52
N LEU A 34 -1.17 16.95 -3.53
CA LEU A 34 -1.93 18.18 -3.75
C LEU A 34 -1.04 19.32 -4.24
N ALA A 35 0.23 19.34 -3.82
CA ALA A 35 1.23 20.30 -4.27
C ALA A 35 1.85 19.95 -5.64
N GLY A 36 1.52 18.80 -6.22
CA GLY A 36 2.11 18.33 -7.48
C GLY A 36 3.61 18.03 -7.38
N GLN A 37 4.09 17.59 -6.20
CA GLN A 37 5.52 17.40 -5.93
C GLN A 37 5.99 15.94 -6.09
N ASP A 38 5.18 15.05 -6.67
CA ASP A 38 5.50 13.62 -6.79
C ASP A 38 5.17 13.02 -8.17
N ASP A 39 5.88 13.50 -9.20
CA ASP A 39 5.63 13.15 -10.61
C ASP A 39 5.93 11.67 -10.95
N ASP A 40 6.84 11.04 -10.21
CA ASP A 40 7.25 9.64 -10.40
C ASP A 40 6.60 8.68 -9.38
N TRP A 41 5.61 9.15 -8.61
CA TRP A 41 4.95 8.32 -7.61
C TRP A 41 4.44 6.99 -8.19
N ALA A 42 3.76 7.05 -9.34
CA ALA A 42 3.18 5.87 -9.97
C ALA A 42 4.25 4.83 -10.36
N GLY A 43 5.42 5.29 -10.84
CA GLY A 43 6.54 4.41 -11.20
C GLY A 43 7.12 3.69 -9.98
N ARG A 44 7.43 4.42 -8.91
CA ARG A 44 7.95 3.83 -7.66
C ARG A 44 6.94 2.91 -6.98
N THR A 45 5.66 3.30 -7.00
CA THR A 45 4.58 2.52 -6.40
C THR A 45 4.36 1.23 -7.16
N LEU A 46 4.29 1.29 -8.49
CA LEU A 46 4.16 0.09 -9.32
C LEU A 46 5.34 -0.86 -9.12
N ALA A 47 6.57 -0.33 -9.07
CA ALA A 47 7.75 -1.13 -8.78
C ALA A 47 7.63 -1.83 -7.40
N SER A 48 7.21 -1.10 -6.36
CA SER A 48 6.99 -1.69 -5.04
C SER A 48 5.93 -2.80 -5.05
N VAL A 49 4.81 -2.60 -5.77
CA VAL A 49 3.71 -3.57 -5.86
C VAL A 49 4.19 -4.86 -6.54
N VAL A 50 4.77 -4.75 -7.75
CA VAL A 50 5.18 -5.95 -8.49
C VAL A 50 6.36 -6.66 -7.82
N GLY A 51 7.25 -5.91 -7.14
CA GLY A 51 8.28 -6.50 -6.29
C GLY A 51 7.70 -7.29 -5.12
N GLY A 52 6.60 -6.81 -4.53
CA GLY A 52 5.81 -7.53 -3.54
C GLY A 52 5.22 -8.83 -4.08
N TYR A 53 4.67 -8.81 -5.30
CA TYR A 53 4.16 -10.02 -5.96
C TYR A 53 5.26 -11.05 -6.18
N VAL A 54 6.42 -10.65 -6.71
CA VAL A 54 7.57 -11.54 -6.90
C VAL A 54 8.01 -12.13 -5.55
N ALA A 55 8.11 -11.31 -4.50
CA ALA A 55 8.51 -11.77 -3.17
C ALA A 55 7.52 -12.76 -2.54
N ALA A 56 6.22 -12.62 -2.82
CA ALA A 56 5.16 -13.45 -2.26
C ALA A 56 4.89 -14.74 -3.05
N ARG A 57 5.04 -14.70 -4.38
CA ARG A 57 4.64 -15.79 -5.27
C ARG A 57 5.78 -16.64 -5.79
N HIS A 58 6.99 -16.09 -5.97
CA HIS A 58 8.11 -16.88 -6.50
C HIS A 58 8.47 -18.06 -5.56
N PRO A 59 8.72 -19.28 -6.07
CA PRO A 59 8.88 -19.68 -7.48
C PRO A 59 7.59 -20.13 -8.20
N ASP A 60 6.40 -19.92 -7.63
CA ASP A 60 5.13 -20.21 -8.30
C ASP A 60 4.86 -19.20 -9.43
N ALA A 61 5.40 -19.52 -10.61
CA ALA A 61 5.33 -18.68 -11.79
C ALA A 61 3.88 -18.51 -12.32
N ARG A 62 2.99 -19.49 -12.11
CA ARG A 62 1.60 -19.39 -12.54
C ARG A 62 0.83 -18.40 -11.67
N ALA A 63 1.01 -18.48 -10.35
CA ALA A 63 0.40 -17.53 -9.43
C ALA A 63 0.94 -16.11 -9.65
N LEU A 64 2.26 -15.97 -9.87
CA LEU A 64 2.87 -14.68 -10.17
C LEU A 64 2.34 -14.08 -11.49
N HIS A 65 2.30 -14.89 -12.56
CA HIS A 65 1.73 -14.46 -13.84
C HIS A 65 0.30 -13.96 -13.67
N LYS A 66 -0.54 -14.73 -12.97
CA LYS A 66 -1.94 -14.36 -12.73
C LYS A 66 -2.06 -12.99 -12.05
N ASP A 67 -1.29 -12.74 -10.99
CA ASP A 67 -1.33 -11.46 -10.28
C ASP A 67 -0.88 -10.28 -11.16
N LEU A 68 0.13 -10.48 -12.02
CA LEU A 68 0.61 -9.45 -12.96
C LEU A 68 -0.40 -9.18 -14.08
N ASP A 69 -0.98 -10.24 -14.64
CA ASP A 69 -1.99 -10.17 -15.70
C ASP A 69 -3.28 -9.49 -15.20
N ASP A 70 -3.74 -9.86 -14.00
CA ASP A 70 -4.89 -9.22 -13.34
C ASP A 70 -4.65 -7.74 -13.05
N LEU A 71 -3.41 -7.32 -12.85
CA LEU A 71 -3.06 -5.94 -12.53
C LEU A 71 -2.99 -5.05 -13.78
N TYR A 72 -2.25 -5.46 -14.81
CA TYR A 72 -1.95 -4.60 -15.96
C TYR A 72 -1.93 -5.32 -17.33
N SER A 73 -2.45 -6.56 -17.41
CA SER A 73 -2.47 -7.37 -18.63
C SER A 73 -1.07 -7.56 -19.23
N THR A 74 -0.21 -8.28 -18.50
CA THR A 74 1.19 -8.49 -18.88
C THR A 74 1.32 -9.30 -20.17
N PRO A 75 2.26 -8.97 -21.07
CA PRO A 75 2.63 -9.82 -22.19
C PRO A 75 3.55 -10.98 -21.79
N LEU A 76 4.10 -10.99 -20.57
CA LEU A 76 4.94 -12.07 -20.08
C LEU A 76 4.10 -13.33 -19.93
N THR A 77 4.70 -14.48 -20.18
CA THR A 77 4.09 -15.79 -19.92
C THR A 77 4.57 -16.35 -18.58
N ALA A 78 3.92 -17.40 -18.07
CA ALA A 78 4.40 -18.08 -16.87
C ALA A 78 5.83 -18.63 -17.04
N ASP A 79 6.21 -19.07 -18.24
CA ASP A 79 7.55 -19.60 -18.52
C ASP A 79 8.62 -18.51 -18.37
N ASP A 80 8.30 -17.26 -18.72
CA ASP A 80 9.18 -16.09 -18.55
C ASP A 80 9.45 -15.75 -17.08
N LEU A 81 8.67 -16.29 -16.15
CA LEU A 81 8.72 -16.02 -14.71
C LEU A 81 9.35 -17.16 -13.91
N THR A 82 9.99 -18.11 -14.60
CA THR A 82 10.75 -19.20 -14.00
C THR A 82 12.23 -18.83 -13.82
N GLY A 83 12.95 -19.59 -12.98
CA GLY A 83 14.40 -19.42 -12.77
C GLY A 83 14.76 -18.53 -11.58
N ASP A 84 15.91 -17.86 -11.68
CA ASP A 84 16.47 -17.06 -10.60
C ASP A 84 15.58 -15.87 -10.23
N ARG A 85 15.34 -15.70 -8.92
CA ARG A 85 14.41 -14.68 -8.41
C ARG A 85 14.83 -13.26 -8.77
N ALA A 86 16.13 -12.94 -8.76
CA ALA A 86 16.59 -11.60 -9.08
C ALA A 86 16.41 -11.28 -10.57
N GLN A 87 16.64 -12.27 -11.44
CA GLN A 87 16.37 -12.17 -12.87
C GLN A 87 14.87 -12.00 -13.16
N VAL A 88 14.02 -12.78 -12.51
CA VAL A 88 12.54 -12.65 -12.60
C VAL A 88 12.11 -11.25 -12.15
N LEU A 89 12.62 -10.78 -11.01
CA LEU A 89 12.31 -9.45 -10.50
C LEU A 89 12.69 -8.34 -11.49
N ALA A 90 13.89 -8.41 -12.07
CA ALA A 90 14.34 -7.45 -13.07
C ALA A 90 13.44 -7.44 -14.31
N ARG A 91 13.02 -8.62 -14.79
CA ARG A 91 12.11 -8.76 -15.93
C ARG A 91 10.72 -8.18 -15.64
N VAL A 92 10.15 -8.50 -14.48
CA VAL A 92 8.86 -7.98 -14.02
C VAL A 92 8.89 -6.47 -13.87
N HIS A 93 9.96 -5.89 -13.30
CA HIS A 93 10.09 -4.44 -13.21
C HIS A 93 10.19 -3.75 -14.59
N ALA A 94 10.91 -4.35 -15.54
CA ALA A 94 11.02 -3.81 -16.88
C ALA A 94 9.67 -3.81 -17.60
N ASP A 95 8.94 -4.92 -17.49
CA ASP A 95 7.61 -5.07 -18.07
C ASP A 95 6.58 -4.11 -17.46
N ALA A 96 6.51 -4.04 -16.12
CA ALA A 96 5.60 -3.12 -15.43
C ALA A 96 5.87 -1.64 -15.78
N ARG A 97 7.15 -1.26 -15.91
CA ARG A 97 7.53 0.10 -16.36
C ARG A 97 7.02 0.37 -17.78
N ALA A 98 7.17 -0.59 -18.69
CA ALA A 98 6.68 -0.46 -20.05
C ALA A 98 5.15 -0.37 -20.10
N ALA A 99 4.44 -1.15 -19.27
CA ALA A 99 2.98 -1.08 -19.15
C ALA A 99 2.51 0.30 -18.66
N LEU A 100 3.14 0.84 -17.62
CA LEU A 100 2.82 2.18 -17.12
C LEU A 100 3.10 3.27 -18.14
N ALA A 101 4.20 3.17 -18.88
CA ALA A 101 4.54 4.12 -19.94
C ALA A 101 3.49 4.10 -21.08
N ARG A 102 3.08 2.92 -21.53
CA ARG A 102 1.98 2.77 -22.50
C ARG A 102 0.70 3.41 -21.98
N ARG A 103 0.32 3.08 -20.74
CA ARG A 103 -0.89 3.63 -20.12
C ARG A 103 -0.88 5.16 -20.02
N ARG A 104 0.26 5.75 -19.68
CA ARG A 104 0.43 7.22 -19.68
C ARG A 104 0.29 7.80 -21.09
N SER A 105 0.90 7.16 -22.09
CA SER A 105 0.79 7.58 -23.49
C SER A 105 -0.66 7.52 -24.01
N ASP A 106 -1.41 6.48 -23.65
CA ASP A 106 -2.79 6.30 -24.10
C ASP A 106 -3.74 7.36 -23.51
N LEU A 107 -3.49 7.80 -22.28
CA LEU A 107 -4.27 8.84 -21.61
C LEU A 107 -3.82 10.27 -21.97
N GLY A 108 -2.55 10.45 -22.32
CA GLY A 108 -1.89 11.74 -22.38
C GLY A 108 -1.43 12.24 -21.00
N ASP A 109 -0.33 12.99 -20.96
CA ASP A 109 0.39 13.32 -19.72
C ASP A 109 -0.48 14.08 -18.69
N GLU A 110 -1.26 15.06 -19.13
CA GLU A 110 -2.09 15.88 -18.24
C GLU A 110 -3.20 15.04 -17.58
N VAL A 111 -3.91 14.23 -18.37
CA VAL A 111 -4.97 13.35 -17.89
C VAL A 111 -4.40 12.26 -16.99
N ALA A 112 -3.26 11.66 -17.37
CA ALA A 112 -2.59 10.65 -16.57
C ALA A 112 -2.13 11.19 -15.20
N ALA A 113 -1.59 12.42 -15.17
CA ALA A 113 -1.18 13.08 -13.93
C ALA A 113 -2.38 13.38 -13.02
N GLU A 114 -3.47 13.91 -13.59
CA GLU A 114 -4.67 14.23 -12.83
C GLU A 114 -5.37 12.97 -12.30
N LEU A 115 -5.48 11.92 -13.13
CA LEU A 115 -5.99 10.61 -12.72
C LEU A 115 -5.16 10.06 -11.56
N THR A 116 -3.83 10.12 -11.68
CA THR A 116 -2.89 9.65 -10.64
C THR A 116 -3.14 10.36 -9.31
N ARG A 117 -3.23 11.70 -9.32
CA ARG A 117 -3.51 12.48 -8.10
C ARG A 117 -4.84 12.11 -7.47
N ARG A 118 -5.92 12.04 -8.27
CA ARG A 118 -7.26 11.72 -7.78
C ARG A 118 -7.33 10.32 -7.18
N VAL A 119 -6.83 9.32 -7.89
CA VAL A 119 -6.83 7.93 -7.43
C VAL A 119 -6.03 7.78 -6.14
N ALA A 120 -4.82 8.35 -6.08
CA ALA A 120 -3.97 8.28 -4.89
C ALA A 120 -4.68 8.87 -3.66
N ILE A 121 -5.33 10.03 -3.79
CA ILE A 121 -6.05 10.68 -2.69
C ILE A 121 -7.27 9.86 -2.27
N VAL A 122 -8.14 9.47 -3.22
CA VAL A 122 -9.40 8.77 -2.93
C VAL A 122 -9.17 7.40 -2.29
N VAL A 123 -8.22 6.63 -2.84
CA VAL A 123 -7.88 5.30 -2.32
C VAL A 123 -7.27 5.42 -0.92
N THR A 124 -6.34 6.36 -0.73
CA THR A 124 -5.75 6.62 0.59
C THR A 124 -6.82 6.97 1.61
N ASP A 125 -7.73 7.89 1.29
CA ASP A 125 -8.79 8.33 2.21
C ASP A 125 -9.75 7.16 2.55
N ARG A 126 -10.05 6.26 1.60
CA ARG A 126 -10.86 5.06 1.86
C ARG A 126 -10.18 4.09 2.82
N VAL A 127 -9.00 3.58 2.44
CA VAL A 127 -8.30 2.52 3.19
C VAL A 127 -7.84 3.04 4.55
N TRP A 128 -7.46 4.32 4.65
CA TRP A 128 -7.03 4.91 5.92
C TRP A 128 -8.14 4.93 6.98
N ARG A 129 -9.41 5.09 6.59
CA ARG A 129 -10.53 5.00 7.53
C ARG A 129 -10.64 3.61 8.16
N GLU A 130 -10.45 2.57 7.35
CA GLU A 130 -10.48 1.18 7.82
C GLU A 130 -9.30 0.91 8.77
N HIS A 131 -8.11 1.47 8.50
CA HIS A 131 -6.96 1.40 9.41
C HIS A 131 -7.20 2.08 10.76
N LEU A 132 -7.85 3.24 10.78
CA LEU A 132 -8.20 3.92 12.05
C LEU A 132 -9.14 3.07 12.90
N ILE A 133 -10.12 2.41 12.27
CA ILE A 133 -11.02 1.47 12.92
C ILE A 133 -10.22 0.25 13.45
N ALA A 134 -9.32 -0.31 12.64
CA ALA A 134 -8.47 -1.43 13.04
C ALA A 134 -7.58 -1.10 14.25
N LEU A 135 -6.99 0.10 14.30
CA LEU A 135 -6.21 0.55 15.46
C LEU A 135 -7.05 0.75 16.73
N GLU A 136 -8.30 1.21 16.58
CA GLU A 136 -9.23 1.32 17.70
C GLU A 136 -9.54 -0.07 18.30
N TYR A 137 -9.90 -1.03 17.45
CA TYR A 137 -10.12 -2.42 17.90
C TYR A 137 -8.87 -3.05 18.51
N LEU A 138 -7.70 -2.86 17.91
CA LEU A 138 -6.44 -3.37 18.45
C LEU A 138 -6.18 -2.82 19.87
N SER A 139 -6.50 -1.55 20.09
CA SER A 139 -6.36 -0.89 21.40
C SER A 139 -7.29 -1.54 22.43
N TYR A 140 -8.56 -1.76 22.07
CA TYR A 140 -9.54 -2.42 22.93
C TYR A 140 -9.10 -3.83 23.36
N TRP A 141 -8.69 -4.67 22.40
CA TRP A 141 -8.27 -6.05 22.69
C TRP A 141 -7.05 -6.14 23.62
N LEU A 142 -6.07 -5.24 23.47
CA LEU A 142 -4.89 -5.22 24.35
C LEU A 142 -5.16 -4.61 25.72
N THR A 143 -6.34 -4.00 25.91
CA THR A 143 -6.80 -3.52 27.22
C THR A 143 -7.65 -4.54 27.99
N GLY A 144 -8.22 -5.55 27.32
CA GLY A 144 -9.00 -6.63 27.94
C GLY A 144 -8.12 -7.82 28.36
N ASP A 145 -7.74 -7.85 29.64
CA ASP A 145 -7.14 -9.00 30.36
C ASP A 145 -5.85 -9.64 29.79
N ASP A 146 -5.11 -8.96 28.92
CA ASP A 146 -3.79 -9.45 28.48
C ASP A 146 -2.72 -9.29 29.60
N PRO A 147 -2.09 -10.38 30.10
CA PRO A 147 -1.10 -10.32 31.18
C PRO A 147 0.30 -9.84 30.72
N GLN A 148 0.60 -9.85 29.41
CA GLN A 148 1.90 -9.42 28.87
C GLN A 148 1.91 -7.92 28.58
N SER A 149 3.10 -7.29 28.58
CA SER A 149 3.28 -5.84 28.33
C SER A 149 2.50 -5.35 27.09
N PRO A 150 1.35 -4.66 27.26
CA PRO A 150 0.45 -4.33 26.16
C PRO A 150 1.07 -3.40 25.11
N ARG A 151 2.06 -2.59 25.51
CA ARG A 151 2.68 -1.57 24.66
C ARG A 151 3.53 -2.13 23.53
N ALA A 152 4.47 -3.01 23.84
CA ALA A 152 5.39 -3.56 22.85
C ALA A 152 4.63 -4.34 21.75
N ARG A 153 3.62 -5.11 22.16
CA ARG A 153 2.72 -5.82 21.23
C ARG A 153 1.83 -4.87 20.44
N TYR A 154 1.36 -3.77 21.05
CA TYR A 154 0.63 -2.73 20.32
C TYR A 154 1.50 -2.12 19.22
N HIS A 155 2.73 -1.68 19.52
CA HIS A 155 3.63 -1.10 18.52
C HIS A 155 3.90 -2.05 17.36
N GLN A 156 4.26 -3.30 17.65
CA GLN A 156 4.55 -4.29 16.62
C GLN A 156 3.32 -4.56 15.73
N ARG A 157 2.15 -4.77 16.33
CA ARG A 157 0.91 -5.03 15.59
C ARG A 157 0.42 -3.81 14.82
N ALA A 158 0.53 -2.62 15.41
CA ALA A 158 0.17 -1.37 14.75
C ALA A 158 1.08 -1.08 13.54
N ALA A 159 2.37 -1.36 13.65
CA ALA A 159 3.31 -1.26 12.53
C ALA A 159 2.94 -2.25 11.42
N ALA A 160 2.67 -3.51 11.76
CA ALA A 160 2.23 -4.51 10.78
C ALA A 160 0.91 -4.12 10.08
N LEU A 161 -0.06 -3.57 10.84
CA LEU A 161 -1.29 -3.03 10.26
C LEU A 161 -1.01 -1.87 9.30
N TYR A 162 -0.12 -0.95 9.69
CA TYR A 162 0.26 0.18 8.84
C TYR A 162 0.91 -0.28 7.53
N ASP A 163 1.86 -1.22 7.60
CA ASP A 163 2.51 -1.77 6.40
C ASP A 163 1.52 -2.51 5.48
N ALA A 164 0.55 -3.21 6.07
CA ALA A 164 -0.54 -3.84 5.31
C ALA A 164 -1.43 -2.79 4.63
N THR A 165 -1.81 -1.73 5.35
CA THR A 165 -2.61 -0.63 4.81
C THR A 165 -1.88 0.10 3.68
N VAL A 166 -0.59 0.43 3.84
CA VAL A 166 0.18 1.09 2.78
C VAL A 166 0.24 0.21 1.53
N ARG A 167 0.43 -1.10 1.69
CA ARG A 167 0.41 -2.05 0.58
C ARG A 167 -0.95 -2.08 -0.12
N GLU A 168 -2.04 -2.16 0.64
CA GLU A 168 -3.40 -2.14 0.08
C GLU A 168 -3.68 -0.84 -0.69
N ILE A 169 -3.25 0.31 -0.16
CA ILE A 169 -3.36 1.60 -0.85
C ILE A 169 -2.62 1.54 -2.19
N HIS A 170 -1.37 1.07 -2.19
CA HIS A 170 -0.55 1.00 -3.40
C HIS A 170 -1.14 0.03 -4.44
N GLU A 171 -1.52 -1.19 -4.04
CA GLU A 171 -2.11 -2.19 -4.92
C GLU A 171 -3.45 -1.72 -5.49
N SER A 172 -4.33 -1.20 -4.63
CA SER A 172 -5.63 -0.66 -5.06
C SER A 172 -5.45 0.50 -6.02
N ALA A 173 -4.55 1.43 -5.73
CA ALA A 173 -4.31 2.58 -6.59
C ALA A 173 -3.79 2.16 -7.97
N MET A 174 -2.81 1.25 -8.04
CA MET A 174 -2.33 0.74 -9.33
C MET A 174 -3.44 0.02 -10.10
N GLY A 175 -4.25 -0.79 -9.42
CA GLY A 175 -5.42 -1.43 -10.03
C GLY A 175 -6.38 -0.42 -10.66
N TYR A 176 -6.68 0.68 -9.99
CA TYR A 176 -7.52 1.75 -10.56
C TYR A 176 -6.84 2.46 -11.74
N LEU A 177 -5.53 2.77 -11.66
CA LEU A 177 -4.83 3.47 -12.76
C LEU A 177 -4.82 2.66 -14.06
N PHE A 178 -4.70 1.34 -13.98
CA PHE A 178 -4.73 0.46 -15.15
C PHE A 178 -6.16 0.17 -15.66
N LYS A 179 -7.18 0.17 -14.79
CA LYS A 179 -8.54 -0.30 -15.15
C LYS A 179 -9.58 0.79 -15.40
N LEU A 180 -9.38 2.01 -14.91
CA LEU A 180 -10.38 3.07 -15.07
C LEU A 180 -10.38 3.65 -16.48
N ASP A 181 -11.48 3.53 -17.20
CA ASP A 181 -11.68 4.29 -18.43
C ASP A 181 -12.00 5.75 -18.09
N VAL A 182 -11.26 6.68 -18.69
CA VAL A 182 -11.48 8.11 -18.51
C VAL A 182 -12.26 8.64 -19.71
N THR A 183 -13.54 8.95 -19.51
CA THR A 183 -14.31 9.70 -20.50
C THR A 183 -14.05 11.19 -20.27
N VAL A 184 -13.47 11.86 -21.26
CA VAL A 184 -13.43 13.33 -21.28
C VAL A 184 -14.83 13.80 -21.67
N LEU A 185 -15.53 14.44 -20.74
CA LEU A 185 -16.83 15.10 -20.98
C LEU A 185 -16.61 16.52 -21.48
#